data_AF-A0A9D5J1N1-F1
#
_entry.id   AF-A0A9D5J1N1-F1
#
_cell.length_a   1.000
_cell.length_b   1.000
_cell.length_c   1.000
_cell.angle_alpha   90.00
_cell.angle_beta   90.00
_cell.angle_gamma   90.00
#
_symmetry.space_group_name_H-M   'P 1'
#
loop_
_entity.id
_entity.type
_entity.pdbx_description
1 polymer ?
#
loop_
_entity_poly.entity_id
_entity_poly.type
_entity_poly.pdbx_seq_one_letter_code
_entity_poly.pdbx_strand_id
1 'polypeptide(L)' 'MMNAKRKIVGTGHGRPVDGALLRRRRALLDEAGRIIKANPGIDPDTVRHTLIMLGKKPIERLELALVRGRRAKC' A
#
# COMPACT_ATOMS: atom_id res chain seq x y z
N MET A 1 -40.20 -20.49 16.54
CA MET A 1 -38.73 -20.59 16.67
C MET A 1 -38.08 -19.84 15.51
N MET A 2 -37.22 -18.89 15.86
CA MET A 2 -36.07 -18.29 15.14
C MET A 2 -36.22 -17.66 13.73
N ASN A 3 -36.10 -16.32 13.77
CA ASN A 3 -35.80 -15.31 12.75
C ASN A 3 -34.68 -15.64 11.76
N ALA A 4 -34.83 -15.19 10.51
CA ALA A 4 -33.70 -14.85 9.64
C ALA A 4 -33.91 -13.48 9.00
N LYS A 5 -33.60 -12.43 9.78
CA LYS A 5 -33.51 -11.06 9.26
C LYS A 5 -32.42 -11.02 8.18
N ARG A 6 -32.79 -10.85 6.91
CA ARG A 6 -31.87 -10.49 5.83
C ARG A 6 -31.31 -9.10 6.12
N LYS A 7 -30.11 -9.05 6.69
CA LYS A 7 -29.33 -7.83 6.79
C LYS A 7 -28.78 -7.56 5.40
N ILE A 8 -29.36 -6.61 4.67
CA ILE A 8 -28.76 -6.07 3.45
C ILE A 8 -27.57 -5.23 3.93
N VAL A 9 -26.39 -5.86 4.00
CA VAL A 9 -25.14 -5.17 4.32
C VAL A 9 -24.66 -4.54 3.02
N GLY A 10 -24.48 -3.23 3.03
CA GLY A 10 -24.19 -2.43 1.84
C GLY A 10 -23.09 -3.03 0.98
N THR A 11 -23.38 -3.11 -0.32
CA THR A 11 -22.42 -3.39 -1.39
C THR A 11 -21.39 -2.28 -1.46
N GLY A 12 -20.40 -2.32 -0.56
CA GLY A 12 -19.10 -1.76 -0.89
C GLY A 12 -18.53 -2.59 -2.03
N HIS A 13 -18.38 -2.02 -3.22
CA HIS A 13 -17.63 -2.60 -4.33
C HIS A 13 -16.13 -2.67 -3.98
N GLY A 14 -15.78 -3.36 -2.89
CA GLY A 14 -14.43 -3.79 -2.61
C GLY A 14 -14.15 -4.98 -3.51
N ARG A 15 -13.32 -4.78 -4.55
CA ARG A 15 -12.76 -5.92 -5.29
C ARG A 15 -12.14 -6.88 -4.26
N PRO A 16 -12.30 -8.21 -4.42
CA PRO A 16 -11.64 -9.16 -3.55
C PRO A 16 -10.15 -8.87 -3.56
N VAL A 17 -9.64 -8.38 -2.43
CA VAL A 17 -8.21 -8.13 -2.25
C VAL A 17 -7.55 -9.49 -2.06
N ASP A 18 -6.66 -9.84 -3.00
CA ASP A 18 -5.87 -11.06 -2.93
C ASP A 18 -5.12 -11.14 -1.59
N GLY A 19 -5.28 -12.27 -0.88
CA GLY A 19 -4.60 -12.50 0.38
C GLY A 19 -3.08 -12.44 0.26
N ALA A 20 -2.51 -12.77 -0.90
CA ALA A 20 -1.09 -12.63 -1.16
C ALA A 20 -0.64 -11.16 -1.18
N LEU A 21 -1.45 -10.28 -1.77
CA LEU A 21 -1.19 -8.84 -1.80
C LEU A 21 -1.20 -8.25 -0.39
N LEU A 22 -2.17 -8.64 0.43
CA LEU A 22 -2.27 -8.17 1.82
C LEU A 22 -1.06 -8.62 2.67
N ARG A 23 -0.62 -9.87 2.51
CA ARG A 23 0.60 -10.38 3.18
C ARG A 23 1.84 -9.60 2.74
N ARG A 24 2.00 -9.38 1.43
CA ARG A 24 3.14 -8.61 0.91
C ARG A 24 3.15 -7.18 1.43
N ARG A 25 1.98 -6.54 1.51
CA ARG A 25 1.84 -5.18 2.05
C ARG A 25 2.21 -5.13 3.53
N ARG A 26 1.76 -6.11 4.33
CA ARG A 26 2.13 -6.21 5.75
C ARG A 26 3.65 -6.33 5.91
N ALA A 27 4.28 -7.24 5.18
CA ALA A 27 5.74 -7.43 5.24
C ALA A 27 6.53 -6.15 4.91
N LEU A 28 6.08 -5.35 3.93
CA LEU A 28 6.70 -4.07 3.61
C LEU A 28 6.57 -3.03 4.74
N LEU A 29 5.43 -3.01 5.44
CA LEU A 29 5.23 -2.11 6.58
C LEU A 29 6.09 -2.52 7.77
N ASP A 30 6.22 -3.82 8.02
CA ASP A 30 7.05 -4.34 9.10
C ASP A 30 8.54 -4.07 8.85
N GLU A 31 9.00 -4.23 7.60
CA GLU A 31 10.36 -3.84 7.19
C GLU A 31 10.59 -2.33 7.34
N ALA A 32 9.64 -1.51 6.89
CA ALA A 32 9.72 -0.06 7.05
C ALA A 32 9.87 0.33 8.52
N GLY A 33 9.06 -0.30 9.40
CA GLY A 33 9.12 -0.08 10.84
C GLY A 33 10.48 -0.44 11.44
N ARG A 34 11.09 -1.55 10.99
CA ARG A 34 12.45 -1.93 11.42
C ARG A 34 13.50 -0.90 11.00
N ILE A 35 13.46 -0.43 9.75
CA ILE A 35 14.43 0.55 9.23
C ILE A 35 14.30 1.89 9.96
N ILE A 36 13.07 2.39 10.15
CA ILE A 36 12.81 3.65 10.85
C ILE A 36 13.29 3.58 12.30
N LYS A 37 13.01 2.47 13.00
CA LYS A 37 13.46 2.27 14.38
C LYS A 37 14.99 2.23 14.49
N ALA A 38 15.67 1.61 13.52
CA ALA A 38 17.13 1.50 13.50
C ALA A 38 17.84 2.82 13.11
N ASN A 39 17.15 3.73 12.42
CA ASN A 39 17.73 4.97 11.90
C ASN A 39 16.90 6.19 12.32
N PRO A 40 17.05 6.68 13.57
CA PRO A 40 16.36 7.89 14.02
C PRO A 40 16.71 9.09 13.12
N GLY A 41 15.70 9.79 12.62
CA GLY A 41 15.86 10.98 11.77
C GLY A 41 15.61 10.75 10.28
N ILE A 42 15.39 9.51 9.83
CA ILE A 42 14.92 9.25 8.46
C ILE A 42 13.43 9.53 8.33
N ASP A 43 13.01 10.11 7.20
CA ASP A 43 11.61 10.32 6.89
C ASP A 43 10.86 8.99 6.66
N PRO A 44 9.85 8.66 7.49
CA PRO A 44 9.07 7.43 7.34
C PRO A 44 8.38 7.29 5.98
N ASP A 45 7.95 8.39 5.37
CA ASP A 45 7.27 8.35 4.07
C ASP A 45 8.24 8.00 2.95
N THR A 46 9.43 8.57 2.97
CA THR A 46 10.52 8.23 2.04
C THR A 46 10.89 6.75 2.15
N VAL A 47 11.00 6.18 3.36
CA VAL A 47 11.28 4.75 3.55
C VAL A 47 10.18 3.88 2.95
N ARG A 48 8.92 4.13 3.32
CA ARG A 48 7.76 3.37 2.80
C ARG A 48 7.69 3.46 1.28
N HIS A 49 7.86 4.67 0.75
CA HIS A 49 7.82 4.90 -0.69
C HIS A 49 8.92 4.11 -1.40
N THR A 50 10.15 4.16 -0.90
CA THR A 50 11.30 3.48 -1.48
C THR A 50 11.10 1.96 -1.49
N LEU A 51 10.64 1.37 -0.38
CA LEU A 51 10.37 -0.08 -0.31
C LEU A 51 9.29 -0.52 -1.30
N ILE A 52 8.25 0.29 -1.52
CA ILE A 52 7.24 0.03 -2.55
C ILE A 52 7.86 0.07 -3.95
N MET A 53 8.74 1.04 -4.22
CA MET A 53 9.39 1.18 -5.52
C MET A 53 10.36 0.04 -5.83
N LEU A 54 11.10 -0.46 -4.83
CA LEU A 54 12.02 -1.59 -5.02
C LEU A 54 11.29 -2.88 -5.44
N GLY A 55 10.03 -3.04 -5.07
CA GLY A 55 9.20 -4.17 -5.48
C GLY A 55 8.61 -4.08 -6.89
N LYS A 56 8.83 -2.96 -7.60
CA LYS A 56 8.25 -2.69 -8.93
C LYS A 56 9.23 -2.95 -10.06
N LYS A 57 8.70 -3.31 -11.23
CA LYS A 57 9.49 -3.41 -12.46
C LYS A 57 10.01 -2.03 -12.89
N PRO A 58 11.14 -1.96 -13.63
CA PRO A 58 11.68 -0.68 -14.10
C PRO A 58 10.65 0.21 -14.81
N ILE A 59 9.80 -0.37 -15.66
CA ILE A 59 8.76 0.36 -16.39
C ILE A 59 7.70 0.96 -15.46
N GLU A 60 7.24 0.21 -14.47
CA GLU A 60 6.26 0.69 -13.47
C GLU A 60 6.83 1.82 -12.60
N ARG A 61 8.14 1.77 -12.32
CA ARG A 61 8.84 2.85 -11.61
C ARG A 61 8.90 4.12 -12.46
N LEU A 62 9.19 3.98 -13.76
CA LEU A 62 9.21 5.11 -14.70
C LEU A 62 7.83 5.76 -14.80
N GLU A 63 6.77 4.96 -14.95
CA GLU A 63 5.39 5.47 -15.00
C GLU A 63 5.03 6.29 -13.76
N LEU A 64 5.36 5.78 -12.56
CA LEU A 64 5.13 6.50 -11.31
C LEU A 64 5.96 7.77 -11.20
N ALA A 65 7.21 7.75 -11.63
CA ALA A 65 8.07 8.94 -11.65
C ALA A 65 7.49 10.02 -12.58
N LEU A 66 7.02 9.65 -13.77
CA LEU A 66 6.38 10.55 -14.72
C LEU A 66 5.06 11.12 -14.19
N VAL A 67 4.24 10.31 -13.51
CA VAL A 67 3.00 10.78 -12.85
C VAL A 67 3.31 11.78 -11.74
N ARG A 68 4.32 11.52 -10.91
CA ARG A 68 4.74 12.44 -9.84
C ARG A 68 5.31 13.74 -10.40
N GLY A 69 6.16 13.65 -11.43
CA GLY A 69 6.71 14.82 -12.11
C GLY A 69 5.65 15.71 -12.74
N ARG A 70 4.49 15.15 -13.13
CA ARG A 70 3.32 15.93 -13.61
C ARG A 70 2.58 16.65 -12.48
N ARG A 71 2.43 16.04 -11.30
CA ARG A 71 1.75 16.66 -10.14
C ARG A 71 2.57 17.75 -9.46
N ALA A 72 3.88 17.75 -9.64
CA ALA A 72 4.77 18.79 -9.09
C ALA A 72 4.78 20.10 -9.91
N LYS A 73 4.17 20.13 -11.10
CA LYS A 73 4.10 21.31 -11.98
C LYS A 73 2.81 22.13 -11.81
N CYS A 74 2.10 21.97 -10.69
CA CYS A 74 0.85 22.65 -10.38
C CYS A 74 0.98 23.44 -9.08
#